data_AF-A0A100WI05-F1
#
_entry.id   AF-A0A100WI05-F1
#
_cell.length_a   1.000
_cell.length_b   1.000
_cell.length_c   1.000
_cell.angle_alpha   90.00
_cell.angle_beta   90.00
_cell.angle_gamma   90.00
#
_symmetry.space_group_name_H-M   'P 1'
#
loop_
_entity.id
_entity.type
_entity.pdbx_description
1 polymer ?
#
loop_
_entity_poly.entity_id
_entity_poly.type
_entity_poly.pdbx_seq_one_letter_code
_entity_poly.pdbx_strand_id
1 'polypeptide(L)'
;DNAATPNMVIRHFAGVSGVKGATQEAVKAWVAEFEDKHAGPGNSGKTLHLYPGAEVTIAGAHLKEIDFANVRGGGEVRVAAAAGVPPVIAGLSKGLESSTYSNYSQARRRFADGTIHPLWQNASGTMERVLTVPSDSTRLWYDSTDGPFLREDEKDAAAIAAIKASTINSYITAGDEPDSVVLAVESNDLRLLKHSGRY
;
A
#
# COMPACT_ATOMS: atom_id res chain seq x y z
N ASP A 1 -4.32 34.37 -15.94
CA ASP A 1 -3.69 35.05 -17.09
C ASP A 1 -2.42 35.85 -16.81
N ASN A 2 -1.99 36.05 -15.55
CA ASN A 2 -0.67 36.65 -15.27
C ASN A 2 0.15 35.71 -14.38
N ALA A 3 0.91 34.79 -14.99
CA ALA A 3 1.88 33.94 -14.30
C ALA A 3 3.24 34.12 -14.99
N ALA A 4 4.13 34.90 -14.38
CA ALA A 4 5.54 34.91 -14.75
C ALA A 4 6.23 33.84 -13.91
N THR A 5 6.65 32.73 -14.52
CA THR A 5 7.47 31.69 -13.89
C THR A 5 8.93 31.91 -14.29
N PRO A 6 9.72 32.71 -13.55
CA PRO A 6 11.11 32.94 -13.88
C PRO A 6 11.91 31.65 -13.62
N ASN A 7 12.66 31.20 -14.63
CA ASN A 7 13.61 30.10 -14.43
C ASN A 7 14.85 30.57 -13.65
N MET A 8 15.22 31.85 -13.78
CA MET A 8 16.37 32.45 -13.13
C MET A 8 16.12 33.94 -12.87
N VAL A 9 16.58 34.42 -11.72
CA VAL A 9 16.49 35.83 -11.32
C VAL A 9 17.90 36.34 -11.07
N ILE A 10 18.21 37.51 -11.62
CA ILE A 10 19.52 38.14 -11.50
C ILE A 10 19.34 39.46 -10.77
N ARG A 11 19.90 39.54 -9.57
CA ARG A 11 19.85 40.74 -8.74
C ARG A 11 21.07 41.58 -9.04
N HIS A 12 20.83 42.78 -9.56
CA HIS A 12 21.86 43.77 -9.78
C HIS A 12 22.17 44.55 -8.50
N PHE A 13 23.44 44.90 -8.29
CA PHE A 13 23.87 45.70 -7.16
C PHE A 13 23.18 47.07 -7.13
N ALA A 14 22.39 47.32 -6.08
CA ALA A 14 21.62 48.56 -5.92
C ALA A 14 22.46 49.77 -5.46
N GLY A 15 23.74 49.58 -5.15
CA GLY A 15 24.57 50.61 -4.53
C GLY A 15 24.50 50.56 -2.99
N VAL A 16 25.57 51.02 -2.34
CA VAL A 16 25.65 51.24 -0.88
C VAL A 16 26.25 52.63 -0.69
N SER A 17 26.03 53.27 0.46
CA SER A 17 26.59 54.60 0.74
C SER A 17 28.08 54.67 0.39
N GLY A 18 28.43 55.54 -0.57
CA GLY A 18 29.80 55.71 -1.09
C GLY A 18 30.17 54.88 -2.34
N VAL A 19 29.35 53.92 -2.77
CA VAL A 19 29.58 53.09 -3.97
C VAL A 19 28.38 53.16 -4.90
N LYS A 20 28.57 53.68 -6.12
CA LYS A 20 27.51 53.79 -7.13
C LYS A 20 26.98 52.40 -7.52
N GLY A 21 25.65 52.25 -7.52
CA GLY A 21 24.96 51.05 -7.99
C GLY A 21 24.93 50.92 -9.51
N ALA A 22 24.33 49.84 -10.00
CA ALA A 22 24.13 49.63 -11.44
C ALA A 22 23.18 50.69 -12.02
N THR A 23 23.59 51.36 -13.10
CA THR A 23 22.75 52.32 -13.81
C THR A 23 21.79 51.60 -14.74
N GLN A 24 20.62 52.21 -15.01
CA GLN A 24 19.60 51.60 -15.89
C GLN A 24 20.13 51.28 -17.29
N GLU A 25 21.00 52.13 -17.83
CA GLU A 25 21.63 51.95 -19.13
C GLU A 25 22.59 50.76 -19.14
N ALA A 26 23.40 50.60 -18.08
CA ALA A 26 24.30 49.47 -17.93
C ALA A 26 23.55 48.15 -17.79
N VAL A 27 22.42 48.15 -17.05
CA VAL A 27 21.56 46.96 -16.92
C VAL A 27 20.97 46.58 -18.28
N LYS A 28 20.46 47.55 -19.06
CA LYS A 28 19.90 47.27 -20.40
C LYS A 28 20.95 46.73 -21.37
N ALA A 29 22.15 47.30 -21.38
CA ALA A 29 23.25 46.83 -22.21
C ALA A 29 23.68 45.40 -21.83
N TRP A 30 23.75 45.12 -20.53
CA TRP A 30 24.09 43.81 -20.02
C TRP A 30 23.02 42.76 -20.34
N VAL A 31 21.73 43.10 -20.23
CA VAL A 31 20.62 42.20 -20.60
C VAL A 31 20.73 41.80 -22.08
N ALA A 32 21.01 42.75 -22.98
CA ALA A 32 21.18 42.45 -24.40
C ALA A 32 22.34 41.48 -24.67
N GLU A 33 23.49 41.68 -24.02
CA GLU A 33 24.64 40.78 -24.14
C GLU A 33 24.37 39.41 -23.50
N PHE A 34 23.64 39.40 -22.38
CA PHE A 34 23.27 38.18 -21.67
C PHE A 34 22.33 37.32 -22.50
N GLU A 35 21.30 37.92 -23.12
CA GLU A 35 20.38 37.20 -24.00
C GLU A 35 21.10 36.63 -25.24
N ASP A 36 22.01 37.38 -25.87
CA ASP A 36 22.77 36.88 -27.02
C ASP A 36 23.62 35.64 -26.68
N LYS A 37 24.28 35.65 -25.51
CA LYS A 37 25.22 34.60 -25.11
C LYS A 37 24.58 33.40 -24.41
N HIS A 38 23.46 33.60 -23.71
CA HIS A 38 22.87 32.60 -22.81
C HIS A 38 21.39 32.28 -23.11
N ALA A 39 20.70 33.02 -23.99
CA ALA A 39 19.34 32.63 -24.39
C ALA A 39 19.36 31.49 -25.42
N GLY A 40 18.31 30.67 -25.37
CA GLY A 40 18.05 29.60 -26.32
C GLY A 40 18.76 28.27 -26.03
N PRO A 41 18.27 27.15 -26.59
CA PRO A 41 18.77 25.80 -26.28
C PRO A 41 20.24 25.58 -26.63
N GLY A 42 20.74 26.23 -27.69
CA GLY A 42 22.12 26.08 -28.17
C GLY A 42 23.19 26.73 -27.29
N ASN A 43 22.78 27.57 -26.35
CA ASN A 43 23.66 28.28 -25.42
C ASN A 43 23.65 27.67 -24.00
N SER A 44 22.92 26.56 -23.81
CA SER A 44 22.83 25.85 -22.54
C SER A 44 24.19 25.32 -22.09
N GLY A 45 24.49 25.45 -20.79
CA GLY A 45 25.74 24.97 -20.19
C GLY A 45 26.96 25.88 -20.36
N LYS A 46 26.82 27.06 -20.99
CA LYS A 46 27.88 28.06 -21.04
C LYS A 46 28.11 28.70 -19.66
N THR A 47 29.38 28.88 -19.29
CA THR A 47 29.77 29.50 -18.03
C THR A 47 29.23 30.92 -17.92
N LEU A 48 28.50 31.19 -16.85
CA LEU A 48 27.95 32.51 -16.55
C LEU A 48 28.96 33.33 -15.73
N HIS A 49 29.52 34.38 -16.34
CA HIS A 49 30.38 35.33 -15.67
C HIS A 49 29.56 36.50 -15.14
N LEU A 50 29.65 36.74 -13.83
CA LEU A 50 28.96 37.84 -13.15
C LEU A 50 29.93 38.96 -12.83
N TYR A 51 29.50 40.19 -13.01
CA TYR A 51 30.25 41.35 -12.56
C TYR A 51 30.15 41.48 -11.02
N PRO A 52 31.12 42.16 -10.37
CA PRO A 52 31.11 42.30 -8.91
C PRO A 52 29.81 42.91 -8.38
N GLY A 53 29.12 42.17 -7.50
CA GLY A 53 27.86 42.59 -6.88
C GLY A 53 26.58 42.13 -7.59
N ALA A 54 26.68 41.41 -8.72
CA ALA A 54 25.53 40.69 -9.28
C ALA A 54 25.38 39.31 -8.64
N GLU A 55 24.17 38.96 -8.24
CA GLU A 55 23.82 37.65 -7.66
C GLU A 55 22.80 36.93 -8.55
N VAL A 56 23.07 35.67 -8.86
CA VAL A 56 22.16 34.81 -9.63
C VAL A 56 21.47 33.84 -8.68
N THR A 57 20.14 33.83 -8.72
CA THR A 57 19.33 32.84 -8.03
C THR A 57 18.51 32.07 -9.05
N ILE A 58 18.65 30.75 -9.07
CA ILE A 58 17.79 29.89 -9.87
C ILE A 58 16.42 29.85 -9.17
N ALA A 59 15.38 30.32 -9.85
CA ALA A 59 14.02 30.44 -9.32
C ALA A 59 13.07 29.37 -9.87
N GLY A 60 13.47 28.68 -10.95
CA GLY A 60 12.70 27.58 -11.54
C GLY A 60 12.73 26.34 -10.66
N ALA A 61 11.60 25.63 -10.59
CA ALA A 61 11.52 24.35 -9.90
C ALA A 61 12.40 23.31 -10.61
N HIS A 62 13.28 22.66 -9.86
CA HIS A 62 14.08 21.57 -10.42
C HIS A 62 13.25 20.28 -10.47
N LEU A 63 13.36 19.48 -11.54
CA LEU A 63 12.74 18.15 -11.59
C LEU A 63 13.17 17.24 -10.43
N LYS A 64 14.34 17.51 -9.83
CA LYS A 64 14.83 16.83 -8.62
C LYS A 64 14.02 17.18 -7.36
N GLU A 65 13.38 18.34 -7.33
CA GLU A 65 12.51 18.78 -6.22
C GLU A 65 11.10 18.20 -6.33
N ILE A 66 10.72 17.68 -7.51
CA ILE A 66 9.49 16.92 -7.64
C ILE A 66 9.67 15.60 -6.91
N ASP A 67 8.85 15.39 -5.89
CA ASP A 67 8.84 14.18 -5.07
C ASP A 67 8.15 13.01 -5.81
N PHE A 68 8.79 12.58 -6.90
CA PHE A 68 8.34 11.45 -7.71
C PHE A 68 8.27 10.16 -6.89
N ALA A 69 9.11 10.04 -5.85
CA ALA A 69 9.11 8.89 -4.96
C ALA A 69 7.79 8.77 -4.20
N ASN A 70 7.29 9.86 -3.60
CA ASN A 70 6.01 9.82 -2.89
C ASN A 70 4.81 9.75 -3.83
N VAL A 71 4.84 10.43 -4.99
CA VAL A 71 3.76 10.32 -5.99
C VAL A 71 3.63 8.88 -6.50
N ARG A 72 4.76 8.25 -6.86
CA ARG A 72 4.80 6.85 -7.29
C ARG A 72 4.37 5.91 -6.17
N GLY A 73 4.91 6.10 -4.96
CA GLY A 73 4.58 5.27 -3.81
C GLY A 73 3.08 5.31 -3.45
N GLY A 74 2.46 6.49 -3.49
CA GLY A 74 1.01 6.62 -3.31
C GLY A 74 0.19 5.97 -4.43
N GLY A 75 0.72 5.93 -5.65
CA GLY A 75 0.13 5.17 -6.76
C GLY A 75 0.17 3.66 -6.53
N GLU A 76 1.36 3.14 -6.22
CA GLU A 76 1.60 1.71 -5.95
C GLU A 76 0.66 1.18 -4.85
N VAL A 77 0.53 1.90 -3.73
CA VAL A 77 -0.35 1.50 -2.61
C VAL A 77 -1.83 1.52 -3.00
N ARG A 78 -2.28 2.48 -3.83
CA ARG A 78 -3.67 2.55 -4.29
C ARG A 78 -4.04 1.39 -5.21
N VAL A 79 -3.13 0.99 -6.11
CA VAL A 79 -3.33 -0.18 -6.98
C VAL A 79 -3.40 -1.46 -6.15
N ALA A 80 -2.49 -1.63 -5.19
CA ALA A 80 -2.49 -2.79 -4.29
C ALA A 80 -3.78 -2.89 -3.47
N ALA A 81 -4.25 -1.75 -2.93
CA ALA A 81 -5.51 -1.68 -2.18
C ALA A 81 -6.72 -2.06 -3.05
N ALA A 82 -6.78 -1.59 -4.30
CA ALA A 82 -7.85 -1.95 -5.23
C ALA A 82 -7.84 -3.46 -5.57
N ALA A 83 -6.67 -4.08 -5.60
CA ALA A 83 -6.50 -5.51 -5.83
C ALA A 83 -6.71 -6.37 -4.57
N GLY A 84 -6.91 -5.77 -3.38
CA GLY A 84 -6.97 -6.49 -2.11
C GLY A 84 -5.62 -7.06 -1.64
N VAL A 85 -4.51 -6.72 -2.30
CA VAL A 85 -3.18 -7.26 -1.99
C VAL A 85 -2.46 -6.31 -1.04
N PRO A 86 -2.00 -6.76 0.14
CA PRO A 86 -1.18 -5.91 1.01
C PRO A 86 0.14 -5.50 0.32
N PRO A 87 0.56 -4.22 0.39
CA PRO A 87 1.76 -3.75 -0.31
C PRO A 87 3.04 -4.50 0.03
N VAL A 88 3.18 -4.99 1.27
CA VAL A 88 4.34 -5.79 1.71
C VAL A 88 4.38 -7.17 1.05
N ILE A 89 3.22 -7.78 0.78
CA ILE A 89 3.12 -9.08 0.10
C ILE A 89 3.43 -8.91 -1.40
N ALA A 90 3.02 -7.79 -1.98
CA ALA A 90 3.34 -7.44 -3.37
C ALA A 90 4.79 -6.95 -3.57
N GLY A 91 5.58 -6.77 -2.51
CA GLY A 91 6.96 -6.29 -2.60
C GLY A 91 7.08 -4.83 -3.03
N LEU A 92 6.06 -4.00 -2.77
CA LEU A 92 6.06 -2.59 -3.16
C LEU A 92 6.95 -1.76 -2.23
N SER A 93 7.63 -0.79 -2.81
CA SER A 93 8.62 0.06 -2.13
C SER A 93 8.11 0.63 -0.79
N LYS A 94 6.93 1.26 -0.81
CA LYS A 94 6.27 1.81 0.39
C LYS A 94 5.83 0.76 1.42
N GLY A 95 5.47 -0.43 0.96
CA GLY A 95 5.14 -1.56 1.83
C GLY A 95 6.37 -2.07 2.57
N LEU A 96 7.52 -2.11 1.90
CA LEU A 96 8.78 -2.59 2.46
C LEU A 96 9.39 -1.59 3.46
N GLU A 97 9.33 -0.29 3.17
CA GLU A 97 9.81 0.81 4.05
C GLU A 97 9.21 0.76 5.46
N SER A 98 7.98 0.27 5.60
CA SER A 98 7.22 0.23 6.85
C SER A 98 7.01 -1.19 7.41
N SER A 99 7.61 -2.21 6.78
CA SER A 99 7.40 -3.60 7.16
C SER A 99 8.38 -4.10 8.23
N THR A 100 7.82 -4.68 9.29
CA THR A 100 8.53 -5.54 10.23
C THR A 100 8.06 -6.99 10.03
N TYR A 101 8.78 -7.98 10.59
CA TYR A 101 8.40 -9.39 10.48
C TYR A 101 6.99 -9.68 11.04
N SER A 102 6.62 -9.01 12.15
CA SER A 102 5.26 -9.11 12.73
C SER A 102 4.19 -8.57 11.77
N ASN A 103 4.46 -7.41 11.14
CA ASN A 103 3.56 -6.82 10.16
C ASN A 103 3.40 -7.72 8.92
N TYR A 104 4.42 -8.50 8.57
CA TYR A 104 4.37 -9.42 7.44
C TYR A 104 3.42 -10.60 7.71
N SER A 105 3.51 -11.29 8.85
CA SER A 105 2.59 -12.40 9.18
C SER A 105 1.13 -11.92 9.24
N GLN A 106 0.85 -10.78 9.87
CA GLN A 106 -0.50 -10.20 9.89
C GLN A 106 -1.02 -9.83 8.50
N ALA A 107 -0.14 -9.30 7.63
CA ALA A 107 -0.50 -9.01 6.25
C ALA A 107 -0.79 -10.29 5.45
N ARG A 108 -0.05 -11.38 5.68
CA ARG A 108 -0.32 -12.68 5.06
C ARG A 108 -1.71 -13.19 5.45
N ARG A 109 -2.03 -13.19 6.74
CA ARG A 109 -3.34 -13.63 7.24
C ARG A 109 -4.49 -12.78 6.67
N ARG A 110 -4.35 -11.45 6.70
CA ARG A 110 -5.33 -10.54 6.08
C ARG A 110 -5.53 -10.84 4.59
N PHE A 111 -4.46 -11.15 3.87
CA PHE A 111 -4.52 -11.46 2.45
C PHE A 111 -5.22 -12.80 2.19
N ALA A 112 -4.87 -13.83 2.96
CA ALA A 112 -5.50 -15.15 2.90
C ALA A 112 -7.00 -15.06 3.21
N ASP A 113 -7.36 -14.57 4.39
CA ASP A 113 -8.74 -14.50 4.89
C ASP A 113 -9.59 -13.50 4.11
N GLY A 114 -9.04 -12.32 3.84
CA GLY A 114 -9.82 -11.20 3.30
C GLY A 114 -9.93 -11.17 1.78
N THR A 115 -9.04 -11.84 1.05
CA THR A 115 -8.99 -11.76 -0.42
C THR A 115 -8.97 -13.14 -1.05
N ILE A 116 -8.02 -13.99 -0.68
CA ILE A 116 -7.76 -15.24 -1.40
C ILE A 116 -8.83 -16.30 -1.14
N HIS A 117 -9.21 -16.56 0.11
CA HIS A 117 -10.27 -17.51 0.44
C HIS A 117 -11.62 -17.16 -0.25
N PRO A 118 -12.12 -15.91 -0.18
CA PRO A 118 -13.32 -15.52 -0.92
C PRO A 118 -13.22 -15.72 -2.45
N LEU A 119 -12.06 -15.42 -3.04
CA LEU A 119 -11.87 -15.60 -4.49
C LEU A 119 -11.87 -17.08 -4.89
N TRP A 120 -11.23 -17.95 -4.11
CA TRP A 120 -11.27 -19.40 -4.35
C TRP A 120 -12.64 -20.00 -4.13
N GLN A 121 -13.38 -19.56 -3.10
CA GLN A 121 -14.79 -19.95 -2.90
C GLN A 121 -15.64 -19.57 -4.11
N ASN A 122 -15.48 -18.35 -4.62
CA ASN A 122 -16.20 -17.88 -5.79
C ASN A 122 -15.84 -18.69 -7.04
N ALA A 123 -14.56 -18.98 -7.24
CA ALA A 123 -14.08 -19.79 -8.35
C ALA A 123 -14.66 -21.21 -8.30
N SER A 124 -14.56 -21.88 -7.15
CA SER A 124 -15.13 -23.23 -6.97
C SER A 124 -16.64 -23.25 -7.22
N GLY A 125 -17.40 -22.31 -6.62
CA GLY A 125 -18.85 -22.24 -6.82
C GLY A 125 -19.27 -21.87 -8.25
N THR A 126 -18.44 -21.14 -8.99
CA THR A 126 -18.70 -20.83 -10.40
C THR A 126 -18.40 -22.02 -11.31
N MET A 127 -17.27 -22.70 -11.07
CA MET A 127 -16.88 -23.89 -11.83
C MET A 127 -17.83 -25.06 -11.60
N GLU A 128 -18.38 -25.19 -10.40
CA GLU A 128 -19.36 -26.22 -10.06
C GLU A 128 -20.58 -26.20 -11.01
N ARG A 129 -21.01 -25.02 -11.47
CA ARG A 129 -22.18 -24.87 -12.36
C ARG A 129 -22.01 -25.52 -13.74
N VAL A 130 -20.78 -25.74 -14.17
CA VAL A 130 -20.47 -26.33 -15.48
C VAL A 130 -19.98 -27.78 -15.38
N LEU A 131 -19.86 -28.31 -14.16
CA LEU A 131 -19.42 -29.67 -13.90
C LEU A 131 -20.61 -30.56 -13.54
N THR A 132 -20.55 -31.83 -13.95
CA THR A 132 -21.50 -32.83 -13.47
C THR A 132 -21.12 -33.25 -12.07
N VAL A 133 -21.86 -32.77 -11.06
CA VAL A 133 -21.68 -33.20 -9.66
C VAL A 133 -22.30 -34.59 -9.45
N PRO A 134 -21.61 -35.52 -8.75
CA PRO A 134 -22.11 -36.89 -8.55
C PRO A 134 -23.41 -36.98 -7.74
N SER A 135 -23.66 -36.02 -6.85
CA SER A 135 -24.85 -35.94 -6.01
C SER A 135 -25.06 -34.51 -5.52
N ASP A 136 -26.30 -34.19 -5.12
CA ASP A 136 -26.64 -32.90 -4.48
C ASP A 136 -25.98 -32.71 -3.10
N SER A 137 -25.43 -33.79 -2.52
CA SER A 137 -24.67 -33.77 -1.27
C SER A 137 -23.17 -33.54 -1.47
N THR A 138 -22.70 -33.49 -2.72
CA THR A 138 -21.29 -33.25 -3.05
C THR A 138 -21.14 -31.82 -3.53
N ARG A 139 -20.10 -31.12 -3.05
CA ARG A 139 -19.76 -29.79 -3.54
C ARG A 139 -18.32 -29.69 -4.04
N LEU A 140 -18.08 -28.91 -5.07
CA LEU A 140 -16.73 -28.52 -5.44
C LEU A 140 -16.19 -27.49 -4.45
N TRP A 141 -15.01 -27.77 -3.90
CA TRP A 141 -14.34 -26.88 -2.96
C TRP A 141 -12.84 -26.79 -3.26
N TYR A 142 -12.22 -25.69 -2.83
CA TYR A 142 -10.77 -25.53 -2.95
C TYR A 142 -10.07 -26.27 -1.80
N ASP A 143 -8.89 -26.82 -2.06
CA ASP A 143 -8.03 -27.40 -1.04
C ASP A 143 -7.07 -26.32 -0.50
N SER A 144 -7.02 -26.16 0.82
CA SER A 144 -6.06 -25.26 1.47
C SER A 144 -4.85 -25.99 2.07
N THR A 145 -4.92 -27.32 2.18
CA THR A 145 -4.08 -28.17 3.07
C THR A 145 -2.58 -28.15 2.74
N ASP A 146 -2.20 -27.88 1.49
CA ASP A 146 -0.79 -27.89 1.06
C ASP A 146 -0.25 -26.50 0.69
N GLY A 147 -0.79 -25.45 1.31
CA GLY A 147 -0.28 -24.09 1.13
C GLY A 147 0.70 -23.69 2.24
N PRO A 148 2.03 -23.63 2.02
CA PRO A 148 2.97 -23.09 3.03
C PRO A 148 2.65 -21.65 3.46
N PHE A 149 1.88 -20.93 2.64
CA PHE A 149 1.35 -19.61 2.95
C PHE A 149 0.21 -19.62 3.98
N LEU A 150 -0.53 -20.73 4.09
CA LEU A 150 -1.75 -20.89 4.89
C LEU A 150 -1.53 -21.74 6.16
N ARG A 151 -0.38 -22.41 6.30
CA ARG A 151 -0.08 -23.31 7.43
C ARG A 151 -0.23 -22.69 8.82
N GLU A 152 -0.04 -21.38 8.94
CA GLU A 152 -0.27 -20.68 10.22
C GLU A 152 -1.77 -20.64 10.56
N ASP A 153 -2.62 -20.33 9.59
CA ASP A 153 -4.08 -20.34 9.73
C ASP A 153 -4.63 -21.77 9.92
N GLU A 154 -4.02 -22.77 9.27
CA GLU A 154 -4.37 -24.18 9.48
C GLU A 154 -4.11 -24.66 10.90
N LYS A 155 -2.99 -24.23 11.49
CA LYS A 155 -2.67 -24.55 12.88
C LYS A 155 -3.72 -23.96 13.82
N ASP A 156 -4.16 -22.73 13.57
CA ASP A 156 -5.23 -22.08 14.33
C ASP A 156 -6.56 -22.83 14.13
N ALA A 157 -6.90 -23.22 12.89
CA ALA A 157 -8.11 -24.00 12.58
C ALA A 157 -8.10 -25.37 13.27
N ALA A 158 -6.97 -26.07 13.26
CA ALA A 158 -6.79 -27.34 13.96
C ALA A 158 -6.88 -27.19 15.48
N ALA A 159 -6.34 -26.09 16.04
CA ALA A 159 -6.47 -25.77 17.46
C ALA A 159 -7.94 -25.48 17.83
N ILE A 160 -8.67 -24.73 17.02
CA ILE A 160 -10.11 -24.49 17.22
C ILE A 160 -10.88 -25.81 17.17
N ALA A 161 -10.60 -26.68 16.20
CA ALA A 161 -11.24 -27.99 16.09
C ALA A 161 -10.94 -28.87 17.31
N ALA A 162 -9.70 -28.87 17.80
CA ALA A 162 -9.31 -29.59 19.01
C ALA A 162 -10.03 -29.05 20.27
N ILE A 163 -10.14 -27.72 20.40
CA ILE A 163 -10.88 -27.08 21.49
C ILE A 163 -12.36 -27.50 21.42
N LYS A 164 -13.00 -27.39 20.25
CA LYS A 164 -14.38 -27.82 20.04
C LYS A 164 -14.60 -29.28 20.43
N ALA A 165 -13.73 -30.19 19.98
CA ALA A 165 -13.81 -31.61 20.32
C ALA A 165 -13.67 -31.86 21.84
N SER A 166 -12.74 -31.15 22.50
CA SER A 166 -12.58 -31.20 23.96
C SER A 166 -13.81 -30.66 24.69
N THR A 167 -14.40 -29.57 24.21
CA THR A 167 -15.62 -28.97 24.75
C THR A 167 -16.81 -29.91 24.61
N ILE A 168 -16.98 -30.54 23.44
CA ILE A 168 -18.04 -31.53 23.20
C ILE A 168 -17.90 -32.70 24.18
N ASN A 169 -16.69 -33.24 24.33
CA ASN A 169 -16.46 -34.35 25.26
C ASN A 169 -16.75 -33.94 26.73
N SER A 170 -16.40 -32.71 27.11
CA SER A 170 -16.64 -32.21 28.46
C SER A 170 -18.13 -32.14 28.79
N TYR A 171 -18.97 -31.62 27.89
CA TYR A 171 -20.42 -31.54 28.09
C TYR A 171 -21.09 -32.92 28.07
N ILE A 172 -20.67 -33.82 27.16
CA ILE A 172 -21.17 -35.20 27.14
C ILE A 172 -20.83 -35.90 28.46
N THR A 173 -19.60 -35.73 28.96
CA THR A 173 -19.17 -36.31 30.25
C THR A 173 -19.92 -35.70 31.44
N ALA A 174 -20.32 -34.42 31.34
CA ALA A 174 -21.14 -33.74 32.35
C ALA A 174 -22.59 -34.23 32.39
N GLY A 175 -23.04 -35.02 31.41
CA GLY A 175 -24.40 -35.57 31.34
C GLY A 175 -25.31 -34.89 30.32
N ASP A 176 -24.78 -34.02 29.44
CA ASP A 176 -25.54 -33.43 28.34
C ASP A 176 -25.75 -34.39 27.17
N GLU A 177 -26.91 -34.29 26.51
CA GLU A 177 -27.28 -35.13 25.36
C GLU A 177 -26.33 -34.84 24.17
N PRO A 178 -25.65 -35.86 23.60
CA PRO A 178 -24.62 -35.67 22.56
C PRO A 178 -25.08 -34.84 21.36
N ASP A 179 -26.30 -35.07 20.86
CA ASP A 179 -26.84 -34.34 19.72
C ASP A 179 -27.03 -32.84 20.03
N SER A 180 -27.43 -32.54 21.27
CA SER A 180 -27.60 -31.15 21.73
C SER A 180 -26.26 -30.43 21.91
N VAL A 181 -25.24 -31.16 22.35
CA VAL A 181 -23.88 -30.64 22.55
C VAL A 181 -23.21 -30.32 21.22
N VAL A 182 -23.29 -31.23 20.24
CA VAL A 182 -22.72 -31.00 18.91
C VAL A 182 -23.39 -29.79 18.26
N LEU A 183 -24.72 -29.69 18.32
CA LEU A 183 -25.45 -28.53 17.83
C LEU A 183 -25.04 -27.24 18.53
N ALA A 184 -24.98 -27.23 19.87
CA ALA A 184 -24.63 -26.05 20.66
C ALA A 184 -23.20 -25.57 20.41
N VAL A 185 -22.23 -26.49 20.30
CA VAL A 185 -20.82 -26.15 20.08
C VAL A 185 -20.57 -25.71 18.63
N GLU A 186 -21.23 -26.31 17.65
CA GLU A 186 -21.09 -25.91 16.24
C GLU A 186 -21.79 -24.59 15.93
N SER A 187 -22.96 -24.32 16.53
CA SER A 187 -23.67 -23.05 16.37
C SER A 187 -23.16 -21.96 17.33
N ASN A 188 -22.23 -22.29 18.23
CA ASN A 188 -21.78 -21.43 19.31
C ASN A 188 -22.94 -20.87 20.16
N ASP A 189 -23.98 -21.68 20.39
CA ASP A 189 -25.17 -21.32 21.16
C ASP A 189 -25.44 -22.36 22.25
N LEU A 190 -24.95 -22.08 23.46
CA LEU A 190 -25.08 -22.96 24.63
C LEU A 190 -26.52 -23.13 25.11
N ARG A 191 -27.47 -22.30 24.65
CA ARG A 191 -28.90 -22.43 25.01
C ARG A 191 -29.54 -23.67 24.40
N LEU A 192 -28.90 -24.27 23.39
CA LEU A 192 -29.35 -25.49 22.74
C LEU A 192 -28.99 -26.76 23.53
N LEU A 193 -28.14 -26.65 24.57
CA LEU A 193 -27.77 -27.76 25.43
C LEU A 193 -29.00 -28.32 26.15
N LYS A 194 -29.14 -29.65 26.09
CA LYS A 194 -30.16 -30.39 26.82
C LYS A 194 -29.46 -31.40 27.71
N HIS A 195 -29.69 -31.26 29.01
CA HIS A 195 -29.17 -32.21 29.98
C HIS A 195 -30.00 -33.50 29.95
N SER A 196 -29.36 -34.66 29.92
CA SER A 196 -30.03 -35.98 29.91
C SER A 196 -30.73 -36.31 31.23
N GLY A 197 -30.47 -35.52 32.27
CA GLY A 197 -31.00 -35.71 33.63
C GLY A 197 -30.37 -36.90 34.37
N ARG A 198 -29.36 -37.55 33.79
CA ARG A 198 -28.61 -38.64 34.40
C ARG A 198 -27.17 -38.20 34.64
N TYR A 199 -26.96 -37.52 35.76
CA TYR A 199 -25.81 -37.53 36.69
C TYR A 199 -26.17 -36.57 37.83
#